data_AF-A0AAF0XU89-F1
#
_entry.id   AF-A0AAF0XU89-F1
#
_cell.length_a   1.000
_cell.length_b   1.000
_cell.length_c   1.000
_cell.angle_alpha   90.00
_cell.angle_beta   90.00
_cell.angle_gamma   90.00
#
_symmetry.space_group_name_H-M   'P 1'
#
loop_
_entity.id
_entity.type
_entity.pdbx_description
1 polymer ?
#
loop_
_entity_poly.entity_id
_entity_poly.type
_entity_poly.pdbx_seq_one_letter_code
_entity_poly.pdbx_strand_id
1 'polypeptide(L)' 'MLLQKFQNKRETSDAGFSYEYETDSDGHLTRLFWADIPGRQSYEVFGDVVSFDATYRTNKYVSFIFV' A
#
# COMPACT_ATOMS: atom_id res chain seq x y z
N MET A 1 8.10 10.62 -2.82
CA MET A 1 8.26 9.77 -4.04
C MET A 1 7.29 8.59 -4.11
N LEU A 2 6.98 7.85 -3.03
CA LEU A 2 5.98 6.76 -3.04
C LEU A 2 4.55 7.28 -2.83
N LEU A 3 4.30 8.02 -1.74
CA LEU A 3 2.97 8.59 -1.46
C LEU A 3 2.46 9.49 -2.58
N GLN A 4 3.35 10.29 -3.19
CA GLN A 4 3.02 11.11 -4.35
C GLN A 4 2.59 10.27 -5.57
N LYS A 5 3.19 9.10 -5.79
CA LYS A 5 2.75 8.17 -6.84
C LYS A 5 1.36 7.62 -6.55
N PHE A 6 1.07 7.32 -5.29
CA PHE A 6 -0.24 6.79 -4.86
C PHE A 6 -1.33 7.87 -4.94
N GLN A 7 -1.01 9.11 -4.55
CA GLN A 7 -1.86 10.28 -4.77
C GLN A 7 -2.18 10.46 -6.25
N ASN A 8 -1.15 10.53 -7.10
CA ASN A 8 -1.33 10.65 -8.53
C ASN A 8 -2.18 9.48 -9.09
N LYS A 9 -1.91 8.23 -8.67
CA LYS A 9 -2.66 7.05 -9.15
C LYS A 9 -4.14 7.11 -8.76
N ARG A 10 -4.46 7.58 -7.56
CA ARG A 10 -5.83 7.82 -7.10
C ARG A 10 -6.52 8.93 -7.89
N GLU A 11 -5.79 9.97 -8.28
CA GLU A 11 -6.33 11.12 -9.02
C GLU A 11 -6.48 10.88 -10.53
N THR A 12 -5.61 10.05 -11.14
CA THR A 12 -5.50 9.96 -12.61
C THR A 12 -5.96 8.66 -13.25
N SER A 13 -5.95 7.51 -12.55
CA SER A 13 -6.06 6.22 -13.25
C SER A 13 -7.12 5.26 -12.76
N ASP A 14 -7.57 5.30 -11.50
CA ASP A 14 -8.45 4.25 -11.01
C ASP A 14 -9.37 4.76 -9.90
N ALA A 15 -10.66 4.94 -10.22
CA ALA A 15 -11.69 5.25 -9.21
C ALA A 15 -11.79 4.17 -8.12
N GLY A 16 -11.25 2.97 -8.35
CA GLY A 16 -11.21 1.89 -7.37
C GLY A 16 -9.84 1.64 -6.73
N PHE A 17 -8.82 2.46 -7.03
CA PHE A 17 -7.56 2.42 -6.30
C PHE A 17 -7.73 3.09 -4.94
N SER A 18 -7.42 2.33 -3.89
CA SER A 18 -7.51 2.77 -2.50
C SER A 18 -6.19 2.55 -1.80
N TYR A 19 -5.81 3.49 -0.93
CA TYR A 19 -4.63 3.34 -0.08
C TYR A 19 -4.81 4.10 1.23
N GLU A 20 -4.15 3.60 2.27
CA GLU A 20 -4.10 4.16 3.61
C GLU A 20 -2.70 4.00 4.17
N TYR A 21 -2.27 4.96 4.99
CA TYR A 21 -0.93 4.94 5.55
C TYR A 21 -0.86 5.62 6.91
N GLU A 22 0.14 5.22 7.69
CA GLU A 22 0.47 5.83 8.98
C GLU A 22 1.92 6.34 8.95
N THR A 23 2.17 7.42 9.68
CA THR A 23 3.51 7.97 9.90
C THR A 23 3.82 8.07 11.40
N ASP A 24 5.09 8.00 11.76
CA ASP A 24 5.56 8.29 13.12
C ASP A 24 5.59 9.81 13.40
N SER A 25 6.03 10.17 14.62
CA SER A 25 6.18 11.56 15.06
C SER A 25 7.19 12.36 14.23
N ASP A 26 8.12 11.69 13.58
CA ASP A 26 9.18 12.30 12.76
C ASP A 26 8.76 12.37 11.28
N GLY A 27 7.54 11.91 10.95
CA GLY A 27 6.98 11.91 9.60
C GLY A 27 7.45 10.75 8.72
N HIS A 28 8.08 9.72 9.29
CA HIS A 28 8.45 8.52 8.55
C HIS A 28 7.25 7.60 8.38
N LEU A 29 7.11 7.03 7.18
CA LEU A 29 6.07 6.05 6.86
C LEU A 29 6.29 4.78 7.68
N THR A 30 5.34 4.40 8.54
CA THR A 30 5.43 3.18 9.36
C THR A 30 4.56 2.05 8.84
N ARG A 31 3.44 2.39 8.21
CA ARG A 31 2.49 1.44 7.62
C ARG A 31 1.94 1.98 6.32
N LEU A 32 1.74 1.10 5.35
CA LEU A 32 1.12 1.41 4.08
C LEU A 32 0.30 0.21 3.63
N PHE A 33 -0.98 0.45 3.39
CA PHE A 33 -1.92 -0.50 2.80
C PHE A 33 -2.44 0.09 1.50
N TRP A 34 -2.62 -0.75 0.48
CA TRP A 34 -3.25 -0.33 -0.76
C TRP A 34 -3.90 -1.50 -1.45
N ALA A 35 -4.93 -1.22 -2.24
CA ALA A 35 -5.60 -2.19 -3.08
C ALA A 35 -6.09 -1.52 -4.35
N ASP A 36 -5.87 -2.19 -5.48
CA ASP A 36 -6.49 -1.84 -6.77
C ASP A 36 -7.75 -2.69 -7.02
N ILE A 37 -8.49 -2.35 -8.07
CA ILE A 37 -9.74 -3.05 -8.43
C ILE A 37 -9.50 -4.56 -8.60
N PRO A 38 -8.48 -5.03 -9.36
CA PRO A 38 -8.23 -6.45 -9.53
C PRO A 38 -7.87 -7.16 -8.22
N GLY A 39 -7.10 -6.51 -7.34
CA GLY A 39 -6.78 -7.06 -6.03
C GLY A 39 -8.03 -7.26 -5.16
N ARG A 40 -8.93 -6.26 -5.13
CA ARG A 40 -10.21 -6.36 -4.39
C ARG A 40 -11.13 -7.43 -4.97
N GLN A 41 -11.24 -7.52 -6.29
CA GLN A 41 -12.04 -8.55 -6.96
C GLN A 41 -11.49 -9.96 -6.70
N SER A 42 -10.16 -10.10 -6.72
CA SER A 42 -9.52 -11.38 -6.40
C SER A 42 -9.81 -11.78 -4.96
N TYR A 43 -9.71 -10.83 -4.01
CA TYR A 43 -10.06 -11.08 -2.62
C TYR A 43 -11.54 -11.46 -2.44
N GLU A 44 -12.47 -10.82 -3.14
CA GLU A 44 -13.90 -11.20 -3.11
C GLU A 44 -14.14 -12.64 -3.58
N VAL A 45 -13.34 -13.14 -4.52
CA VAL A 45 -13.48 -14.49 -5.08
C VAL A 45 -12.79 -15.55 -4.22
N PHE A 46 -11.56 -15.29 -3.77
CA PHE A 46 -10.72 -16.30 -3.10
C PHE A 46 -10.76 -16.20 -1.57
N GLY A 47 -11.05 -15.02 -1.01
CA GLY A 47 -11.14 -14.78 0.42
C GLY A 47 -9.80 -14.79 1.17
N ASP A 48 -8.68 -14.88 0.47
CA ASP A 48 -7.33 -14.91 1.02
C ASP A 48 -6.40 -13.87 0.38
N VAL A 49 -5.34 -13.53 1.11
CA VAL A 49 -4.29 -12.61 0.67
C VAL A 49 -2.94 -13.24 1.00
N VAL A 50 -2.03 -13.23 0.04
CA VAL A 50 -0.63 -13.60 0.25
C VAL A 50 0.17 -12.32 0.48
N SER A 51 0.55 -12.07 1.74
CA SER A 51 1.42 -10.94 2.07
C SER A 51 2.89 -11.37 2.00
N PHE A 52 3.72 -10.48 1.46
CA PHE A 52 5.16 -10.63 1.47
C PHE A 52 5.76 -9.54 2.34
N ASP A 53 6.66 -9.92 3.25
CA ASP A 53 7.41 -8.95 4.03
C ASP A 53 8.37 -8.21 3.10
N ALA A 54 7.98 -7.01 2.69
CA ALA A 54 8.80 -6.14 1.84
C ALA A 54 9.84 -5.38 2.70
N THR A 55 10.57 -6.07 3.57
CA THR A 55 11.75 -5.55 4.28
C THR A 55 13.02 -5.58 3.43
N TYR A 56 12.89 -5.69 2.10
CA TYR A 56 14.05 -5.77 1.22
C TYR A 56 14.73 -4.39 1.03
N ARG A 57 15.71 -4.12 1.90
CA ARG A 57 16.88 -3.23 1.72
C ARG A 57 16.67 -1.74 1.42
N THR A 58 15.45 -1.24 1.25
CA THR A 58 15.18 0.20 1.04
C THR A 58 14.60 0.92 2.25
N ASN A 59 14.32 0.20 3.34
CA ASN A 59 13.72 0.78 4.51
C ASN A 59 14.73 0.87 5.66
N LYS A 60 15.22 2.08 5.90
CA LYS A 60 16.10 2.36 7.05
C LYS A 60 15.34 2.27 8.38
N TYR A 61 14.01 2.23 8.31
CA TYR A 61 13.07 2.13 9.42
C TYR A 61 12.21 0.89 9.17
N VAL A 62 11.81 0.14 10.18
CA VAL A 62 11.07 -1.11 9.97
C VAL A 62 9.62 -0.77 9.63
N SER A 63 9.29 -0.48 8.36
CA SER A 63 7.90 -0.33 7.92
C SER A 63 7.38 -1.64 7.38
N PHE A 64 6.26 -2.08 7.92
CA PHE A 64 5.53 -3.25 7.45
C PHE A 64 4.65 -2.83 6.28
N ILE A 65 4.85 -3.47 5.13
CA ILE A 65 4.02 -3.28 3.95
C ILE A 65 3.13 -4.51 3.85
N PHE A 66 1.83 -4.29 3.87
CA PHE A 66 0.85 -5.33 3.60
C PHE A 66 0.29 -5.04 2.21
N VAL A 67 0.46 -6.01 1.31
CA VAL A 67 -0.13 -6.04 -0.04
C VAL A 67 -1.39 -6.86 0.03
#